data_AF-A0A3A0CTX6-F1
#
_entry.id   AF-A0A3A0CTX6-F1
#
_cell.length_a   1.000
_cell.length_b   1.000
_cell.length_c   1.000
_cell.angle_alpha   90.00
_cell.angle_beta   90.00
_cell.angle_gamma   90.00
#
_symmetry.space_group_name_H-M   'P 1'
#
loop_
_entity.id
_entity.type
_entity.pdbx_description
1 polymer ?
#
loop_
_entity_poly.entity_id
_entity_poly.type
_entity_poly.pdbx_seq_one_letter_code
_entity_poly.pdbx_strand_id
1 'polypeptide(L)'
;MTVARALLIILMMSAIGLMIVGVRGESAKAANRVQKLHHRKVELEQKLWAKEMELARLRGPDEIRKRASELGLDLIPPTANPPKNAPSPGR
;
A
#
# COMPACT_ATOMS: atom_id res chain seq x y z
N MET A 1 63.10 7.34 -16.84
CA MET A 1 61.80 7.37 -17.57
C MET A 1 60.77 6.34 -17.06
N THR A 2 61.17 5.18 -16.53
CA THR A 2 60.25 4.12 -16.05
C THR A 2 59.48 4.50 -14.78
N VAL A 3 60.14 5.14 -13.82
CA VAL A 3 59.50 5.57 -12.54
C VAL A 3 58.37 6.57 -12.77
N ALA A 4 58.58 7.55 -13.67
CA ALA A 4 57.56 8.53 -14.02
C ALA A 4 56.31 7.88 -14.66
N ARG A 5 56.50 6.87 -15.53
CA ARG A 5 55.40 6.10 -16.12
C ARG A 5 54.66 5.28 -15.06
N ALA A 6 55.38 4.63 -14.15
CA ALA A 6 54.77 3.85 -13.07
C ALA A 6 53.91 4.75 -12.14
N LEU A 7 54.42 5.92 -11.75
CA LEU A 7 53.68 6.89 -10.95
C LEU A 7 52.40 7.36 -11.64
N LEU A 8 52.45 7.60 -12.96
CA LEU A 8 51.29 8.01 -13.75
C LEU A 8 50.20 6.93 -13.76
N ILE A 9 50.59 5.65 -13.90
CA ILE A 9 49.65 4.53 -13.87
C ILE A 9 48.98 4.40 -12.49
N ILE A 10 49.75 4.52 -11.41
CA ILE A 10 49.21 4.45 -10.05
C ILE A 10 48.22 5.60 -9.80
N LEU A 11 48.54 6.80 -10.27
CA LEU A 11 47.65 7.96 -10.17
C LEU A 11 46.34 7.71 -10.92
N MET A 12 46.41 7.18 -12.15
CA MET A 12 45.24 6.83 -12.95
C MET A 12 44.36 5.79 -12.26
N MET A 13 44.95 4.70 -11.75
CA MET A 13 44.18 3.68 -11.03
C MET A 13 43.53 4.22 -9.76
N SER A 14 44.23 5.09 -9.03
CA SER A 14 43.70 5.72 -7.82
C SER A 14 42.52 6.64 -8.14
N ALA A 15 42.61 7.43 -9.21
CA ALA A 15 41.52 8.29 -9.67
C ALA A 15 40.27 7.49 -10.05
N ILE A 16 40.45 6.36 -10.74
CA ILE A 16 39.34 5.46 -11.10
C ILE A 16 38.68 4.90 -9.83
N GLY A 17 39.48 4.47 -8.86
CA GLY A 17 38.97 3.98 -7.57
C GLY A 17 38.10 5.02 -6.85
N LEU A 18 38.57 6.26 -6.77
CA LEU A 18 37.82 7.36 -6.16
C LEU A 18 36.53 7.67 -6.93
N MET A 19 36.57 7.62 -8.27
CA MET A 19 35.39 7.85 -9.10
C MET A 19 34.30 6.80 -8.83
N ILE A 20 34.66 5.50 -8.76
CA ILE A 20 33.70 4.42 -8.48
C ILE A 20 33.03 4.60 -7.11
N VAL A 21 33.79 5.01 -6.09
CA VAL A 21 33.25 5.26 -4.75
C VAL A 21 32.28 6.44 -4.77
N GLY A 22 32.61 7.52 -5.50
CA GLY A 22 31.70 8.66 -5.70
C GLY A 22 30.37 8.23 -6.31
N VAL A 23 30.42 7.49 -7.42
CA VAL A 23 29.21 6.96 -8.10
C VAL A 23 28.40 6.06 -7.17
N ARG A 24 29.05 5.19 -6.39
CA ARG A 24 28.37 4.35 -5.40
C ARG A 24 27.74 5.16 -4.28
N GLY A 25 28.36 6.25 -3.83
CA GLY A 25 27.81 7.15 -2.82
C GLY A 25 26.52 7.82 -3.29
N GLU A 26 26.49 8.33 -4.52
CA GLU A 26 25.29 8.91 -5.11
C GLU A 26 24.19 7.86 -5.33
N SER A 27 24.56 6.67 -5.82
CA SER A 27 23.65 5.54 -6.00
C SER A 27 23.02 5.10 -4.68
N ALA A 28 23.81 5.02 -3.60
CA ALA A 28 23.32 4.67 -2.26
C ALA A 28 22.36 5.72 -1.71
N LYS A 29 22.63 7.01 -1.94
CA LYS A 29 21.74 8.10 -1.52
C LYS A 29 20.40 8.06 -2.26
N ALA A 30 20.43 7.79 -3.56
CA ALA A 30 19.22 7.60 -4.36
C ALA A 30 18.42 6.36 -3.90
N ALA A 31 19.09 5.23 -3.73
CA ALA A 31 18.47 3.98 -3.27
C ALA A 31 17.83 4.15 -1.88
N ASN A 32 18.50 4.82 -0.95
CA ASN A 32 17.95 5.09 0.39
C ASN A 32 16.70 5.97 0.32
N ARG A 33 16.68 6.99 -0.56
CA ARG A 33 15.47 7.80 -0.78
C ARG A 33 14.31 6.97 -1.32
N VAL A 34 14.58 6.10 -2.30
CA VAL A 34 13.56 5.20 -2.87
C VAL A 34 13.04 4.22 -1.82
N GLN A 35 13.92 3.59 -1.04
CA GLN A 35 13.54 2.67 0.02
C GLN A 35 12.69 3.35 1.10
N LYS A 36 13.08 4.57 1.51
CA LYS A 36 12.29 5.36 2.47
C LYS A 36 10.90 5.69 1.94
N LEU A 37 10.81 6.06 0.67
CA LEU A 37 9.52 6.35 0.03
C LEU A 37 8.66 5.08 -0.05
N HIS A 38 9.28 3.95 -0.41
CA HIS A 38 8.61 2.66 -0.49
C HIS A 38 8.06 2.20 0.87
N HIS A 39 8.85 2.33 1.94
CA HIS A 39 8.38 2.06 3.30
C HIS A 39 7.17 2.91 3.68
N ARG A 40 7.21 4.22 3.40
CA ARG A 40 6.08 5.11 3.66
C ARG A 40 4.84 4.71 2.86
N LYS A 41 5.01 4.31 1.60
CA LYS A 41 3.91 3.84 0.76
C LYS A 41 3.26 2.61 1.37
N VAL A 42 4.04 1.60 1.76
CA VAL A 42 3.53 0.36 2.38
C VAL A 42 2.81 0.67 3.69
N GLU A 43 3.35 1.53 4.53
CA GLU A 43 2.72 1.94 5.79
C GLU A 43 1.35 2.61 5.56
N LEU A 44 1.26 3.46 4.53
CA LEU A 44 0.01 4.12 4.16
C LEU A 44 -1.01 3.15 3.57
N GLU A 45 -0.59 2.21 2.72
CA GLU A 45 -1.47 1.18 2.17
C GLU A 45 -2.06 0.30 3.28
N GLN A 46 -1.24 -0.10 4.26
CA GLN A 46 -1.72 -0.86 5.42
C GLN A 46 -2.76 -0.06 6.24
N LYS A 47 -2.51 1.24 6.45
CA LYS A 47 -3.48 2.12 7.14
C LYS A 47 -4.78 2.27 6.34
N LEU A 48 -4.68 2.37 5.02
CA LEU A 48 -5.84 2.44 4.14
C LEU A 48 -6.68 1.17 4.26
N TRP A 49 -6.07 -0.01 4.14
CA TRP A 49 -6.76 -1.28 4.30
C TRP A 49 -7.41 -1.44 5.67
N ALA A 50 -6.72 -1.03 6.74
CA ALA A 50 -7.29 -1.06 8.08
C ALA A 50 -8.55 -0.18 8.16
N LYS A 51 -8.53 1.00 7.53
CA LYS A 51 -9.69 1.90 7.49
C LYS A 51 -10.81 1.40 6.58
N GLU A 52 -10.48 0.79 5.45
CA GLU A 52 -11.48 0.14 4.59
C GLU A 52 -12.17 -1.01 5.31
N MET A 53 -11.43 -1.82 6.07
CA MET A 53 -11.98 -2.90 6.89
C MET A 53 -12.91 -2.34 8.00
N GLU A 54 -12.51 -1.26 8.66
CA GLU A 54 -13.33 -0.56 9.64
C GLU A 54 -14.63 -0.04 9.00
N LEU A 55 -14.54 0.54 7.81
CA LEU A 55 -15.68 1.07 7.07
C LEU A 55 -16.63 -0.03 6.58
N ALA A 56 -16.08 -1.16 6.13
CA ALA A 56 -16.83 -2.35 5.78
C ALA A 56 -17.56 -2.92 7.01
N ARG A 57 -16.90 -2.95 8.18
CA ARG A 57 -17.52 -3.36 9.45
C ARG A 57 -18.67 -2.45 9.83
N LEU A 58 -18.49 -1.12 9.71
CA LEU A 58 -19.55 -0.15 10.00
C LEU A 58 -20.73 -0.23 9.02
N ARG A 59 -20.48 -0.61 7.76
CA ARG A 59 -21.50 -0.86 6.74
C ARG A 59 -22.08 -2.27 6.79
N GLY A 60 -21.62 -3.10 7.73
CA GLY A 60 -22.13 -4.45 7.92
C GLY A 60 -23.62 -4.44 8.28
N PRO A 61 -24.41 -5.41 7.78
CA PRO A 61 -25.85 -5.47 8.04
C PRO A 61 -26.18 -5.57 9.53
N ASP A 62 -25.26 -6.10 10.34
CA ASP A 62 -25.44 -6.24 11.79
C ASP A 62 -25.32 -4.90 12.52
N GLU A 63 -24.36 -4.04 12.13
CA GLU A 63 -24.24 -2.68 12.68
C GLU A 63 -25.32 -1.73 12.15
N ILE A 64 -25.76 -1.92 10.91
CA ILE A 64 -26.93 -1.21 10.38
C ILE A 64 -28.18 -1.57 11.18
N ARG A 65 -28.40 -2.86 11.47
CA ARG A 65 -29.51 -3.32 12.30
C ARG A 65 -29.43 -2.78 13.72
N LYS A 66 -28.25 -2.84 14.34
CA LYS A 66 -28.05 -2.29 15.69
C LYS A 66 -28.38 -0.81 15.76
N ARG A 67 -27.86 0.00 14.83
CA ARG A 67 -28.19 1.44 14.75
C ARG A 67 -29.66 1.70 14.46
N ALA A 68 -30.29 0.90 13.60
CA ALA A 68 -31.72 1.04 13.32
C ALA A 68 -32.57 0.70 14.55
N SER A 69 -32.22 -0.35 15.30
CA SER A 69 -32.88 -0.69 16.56
C SER A 69 -32.69 0.41 17.63
N GLU A 70 -31.51 1.01 17.72
CA GLU A 70 -31.25 2.18 18.60
C GLU A 70 -32.07 3.41 18.18
N LEU A 71 -32.35 3.59 16.88
CA LEU A 71 -33.21 4.65 16.35
C LEU A 71 -34.72 4.30 16.36
N GLY A 72 -35.11 3.12 16.85
CA GLY A 72 -36.50 2.65 16.83
C GLY A 72 -37.05 2.33 15.43
N LEU A 73 -36.18 2.17 14.43
CA LEU A 73 -36.53 1.69 13.10
C LEU A 73 -36.51 0.16 13.09
N ASP A 74 -37.69 -0.45 13.00
CA ASP A 74 -37.82 -1.90 12.88
C ASP A 74 -37.56 -2.33 11.42
N LEU A 75 -36.32 -2.68 11.12
CA LEU A 75 -35.90 -3.11 9.78
C LEU A 75 -36.35 -4.55 9.52
N ILE A 76 -37.46 -4.71 8.82
CA ILE A 76 -37.93 -6.02 8.33
C ILE A 76 -36.99 -6.50 7.22
N PRO A 77 -36.36 -7.68 7.34
CA PRO A 77 -35.51 -8.21 6.28
C PRO A 77 -36.34 -8.51 5.01
N PRO A 78 -35.83 -8.20 3.81
CA PRO A 78 -36.57 -8.38 2.56
C PRO A 78 -36.95 -9.83 2.23
N THR A 79 -36.41 -10.81 2.95
CA THR A 79 -36.81 -12.23 2.85
C THR A 79 -38.14 -12.54 3.54
N ALA A 80 -38.67 -11.64 4.36
CA ALA A 80 -39.96 -11.82 5.04
C ALA A 80 -41.16 -11.43 4.17
N ASN A 81 -40.94 -10.73 3.05
CA ASN A 81 -41.99 -10.44 2.08
C ASN A 81 -41.80 -11.32 0.84
N PRO A 82 -42.60 -12.39 0.64
CA PRO A 82 -42.65 -13.03 -0.66
C PRO A 82 -43.06 -11.97 -1.70
N PRO A 83 -42.48 -12.00 -2.92
CA PRO A 83 -42.86 -11.07 -3.96
C PRO A 83 -44.37 -11.18 -4.21
N LYS A 84 -45.08 -10.06 -4.02
CA LYS A 84 -46.55 -9.92 -4.23
C LYS A 84 -46.99 -10.32 -5.66
N ASN A 85 -46.05 -10.59 -6.56
CA ASN A 85 -46.25 -10.92 -7.97
C ASN A 85 -45.71 -12.31 -8.36
N ALA A 86 -45.60 -13.27 -7.43
CA ALA A 86 -45.41 -14.67 -7.84
C ALA A 86 -46.72 -15.18 -8.48
N PRO A 87 -46.73 -15.59 -9.76
CA PRO A 87 -47.93 -16.16 -10.37
C PRO A 87 -48.33 -17.42 -9.60
N SER A 88 -49.56 -17.45 -9.12
CA SER A 88 -50.19 -18.61 -8.48
C SER A 88 -50.04 -19.82 -9.41
N PRO A 89 -49.47 -20.95 -8.96
CA PRO A 89 -49.55 -22.18 -9.73
C PRO A 89 -51.02 -22.60 -9.76
N GLY A 90 -51.64 -22.43 -10.93
CA GLY A 90 -53.00 -22.86 -11.20
C GLY A 90 -53.16 -24.34 -10.89
N ARG A 91 -54.22 -24.66 -10.15
CA ARG A 91 -54.80 -26.00 -10.07
C ARG A 91 -55.61 -26.28 -11.33
#